data_AF-A0A9P5NJ91-F1
#
_entry.id   AF-A0A9P5NJ91-F1
#
_cell.length_a   1.000
_cell.length_b   1.000
_cell.length_c   1.000
_cell.angle_alpha   90.00
_cell.angle_beta   90.00
_cell.angle_gamma   90.00
#
_symmetry.space_group_name_H-M   'P 1'
#
loop_
_entity.id
_entity.type
_entity.pdbx_description
1 polymer ?
#
loop_
_entity_poly.entity_id
_entity_poly.type
_entity_poly.pdbx_seq_one_letter_code
_entity_poly.pdbx_strand_id
1 'polypeptide(L)'
;MTLDTLIVSCAVCWDWRRLVPLADIYRPRRCLFDLYWHIVNNPKPDKEAQVYYRKKLNHHFDRVAYMNCLLDQYSFIPEEFGIWVLEWPARLVVNGIWPGLPFTRCYLDTTATGGSSRKYGFNFIANHPPERESIQLNPERQPDNWTPSLHIWDTTWVRLQFPWRLYPVQYRGLDHDVTLWNCDTWLVVDGESSYFGKVVQFCEDGSPCLEEDDVADTLPDWIDYLKLQWDGTAPCQKESRGTIIPCFTLDLPLIKVPGGDGERMVVERLGWSCYSF
;
A
#
# COMPACT_ATOMS: atom_id res chain seq x y z
N MET A 1 -20.40 -0.84 17.23
CA MET A 1 -20.49 0.36 16.36
C MET A 1 -19.43 0.23 15.27
N THR A 2 -19.82 0.29 14.00
CA THR A 2 -18.89 0.17 12.86
C THR A 2 -18.21 1.52 12.56
N LEU A 3 -17.10 1.50 11.84
CA LEU A 3 -16.40 2.69 11.36
C LEU A 3 -17.32 3.59 10.52
N ASP A 4 -18.15 3.00 9.65
CA ASP A 4 -19.13 3.75 8.86
C ASP A 4 -20.13 4.51 9.75
N THR A 5 -20.62 3.87 10.80
CA THR A 5 -21.50 4.52 11.79
C THR A 5 -20.81 5.72 12.44
N LEU A 6 -19.50 5.62 12.74
CA LEU A 6 -18.72 6.72 13.32
C LEU A 6 -18.59 7.89 12.36
N ILE A 7 -18.24 7.59 11.10
CA ILE A 7 -18.09 8.59 10.05
C ILE A 7 -19.41 9.34 9.84
N VAL A 8 -20.51 8.60 9.67
CA VAL A 8 -21.84 9.18 9.48
C VAL A 8 -22.27 10.01 10.69
N SER A 9 -22.07 9.50 11.91
CA SER A 9 -22.44 10.22 13.15
C SER A 9 -21.73 11.57 13.26
N CYS A 10 -20.44 11.61 12.91
CA CYS A 10 -19.68 12.86 12.88
C CYS A 10 -20.10 13.80 11.75
N ALA A 11 -20.80 13.33 10.71
CA ALA A 11 -21.34 14.20 9.67
C ALA A 11 -22.64 14.91 10.08
N VAL A 12 -23.39 14.40 11.08
CA VAL A 12 -24.73 14.87 11.45
C VAL A 12 -24.75 16.30 12.02
N CYS A 13 -24.11 16.52 13.18
CA CYS A 13 -24.06 17.84 13.83
C CYS A 13 -22.84 17.99 14.73
N TRP A 14 -22.62 19.20 15.25
CA TRP A 14 -21.48 19.52 16.09
C TRP A 14 -21.48 18.77 17.43
N ASP A 15 -22.64 18.53 18.03
CA ASP A 15 -22.73 17.79 19.30
C ASP A 15 -22.25 16.34 19.15
N TRP A 16 -22.66 15.66 18.06
CA TRP A 16 -22.16 14.31 17.76
C TRP A 16 -20.64 14.28 17.56
N ARG A 17 -20.07 15.26 16.85
CA ARG A 17 -18.60 15.38 16.68
C ARG A 17 -17.87 15.50 18.02
N ARG A 18 -18.48 16.15 19.02
CA ARG A 18 -17.90 16.28 20.37
C ARG A 18 -18.07 15.03 21.23
N LEU A 19 -19.16 14.29 21.02
CA LEU A 19 -19.45 13.08 21.78
C LEU A 19 -18.67 11.86 21.30
N VAL A 20 -18.39 11.74 19.99
CA VAL A 20 -17.68 10.58 19.43
C VAL A 20 -16.32 10.33 20.09
N PRO A 21 -15.46 11.33 20.35
CA PRO A 21 -14.20 11.14 21.11
C PRO A 21 -14.40 10.62 22.53
N LEU A 22 -15.56 10.86 23.15
CA LEU A 22 -15.88 10.44 24.52
C LEU A 22 -16.54 9.06 24.61
N ALA A 23 -17.02 8.53 23.48
CA ALA A 23 -17.64 7.20 23.44
C ALA A 23 -16.61 6.09 23.71
N ASP A 24 -17.06 5.01 24.35
CA ASP A 24 -16.27 3.79 24.45
C ASP A 24 -16.26 3.08 23.09
N ILE A 25 -15.17 3.29 22.34
CA ILE A 25 -15.01 2.76 20.99
C ILE A 25 -13.83 1.80 21.00
N TYR A 26 -14.08 0.64 20.41
CA TYR A 26 -13.06 -0.36 20.17
C TYR A 26 -11.80 0.22 19.49
N ARG A 27 -10.62 -0.06 20.04
CA ARG A 27 -9.37 0.65 19.74
C ARG A 27 -9.03 0.70 18.23
N PRO A 28 -8.95 -0.42 17.48
CA PRO A 28 -8.71 -0.37 16.03
C PRO A 28 -9.69 0.53 15.25
N ARG A 29 -10.98 0.54 15.61
CA ARG A 29 -11.98 1.40 14.96
C ARG A 29 -11.78 2.88 15.32
N ARG A 30 -11.36 3.17 16.57
CA ARG A 30 -10.95 4.51 16.98
C ARG A 30 -9.77 4.99 16.15
N CYS A 31 -8.71 4.19 16.05
CA CYS A 31 -7.50 4.53 15.28
C CYS A 31 -7.81 4.76 13.78
N LEU A 32 -8.63 3.90 13.15
CA LEU A 32 -9.09 4.12 11.77
C LEU A 32 -9.95 5.37 11.64
N PHE A 33 -10.84 5.64 12.60
CA PHE A 33 -11.64 6.86 12.58
C PHE A 33 -10.76 8.12 12.69
N ASP A 34 -9.74 8.09 13.54
CA ASP A 34 -8.77 9.18 13.68
C ASP A 34 -7.96 9.37 12.39
N LEU A 35 -7.54 8.28 11.74
CA LEU A 35 -6.91 8.32 10.42
C LEU A 35 -7.84 8.91 9.35
N TYR A 36 -9.11 8.51 9.33
CA TYR A 36 -10.12 9.09 8.43
C TYR A 36 -10.22 10.61 8.63
N TRP A 37 -10.30 11.06 9.87
CA TRP A 37 -10.39 12.48 10.19
C TRP A 37 -9.11 13.23 9.80
N HIS A 38 -7.94 12.64 10.05
CA HIS A 38 -6.65 13.17 9.61
C HIS A 38 -6.62 13.38 8.08
N ILE A 39 -7.04 12.38 7.33
CA ILE A 39 -7.11 12.41 5.86
C ILE A 39 -8.07 13.50 5.35
N VAL A 40 -9.27 13.58 5.93
CA VAL A 40 -10.30 14.56 5.50
C VAL A 40 -9.85 15.99 5.76
N ASN A 41 -9.12 16.24 6.85
CA ASN A 41 -8.60 17.56 7.17
C ASN A 41 -7.29 17.90 6.44
N ASN A 42 -6.59 16.90 5.92
CA ASN A 42 -5.36 17.07 5.16
C ASN A 42 -5.50 16.37 3.79
N PRO A 43 -6.41 16.82 2.91
CA PRO A 43 -6.66 16.17 1.64
C PRO A 43 -5.43 16.28 0.75
N LYS A 44 -4.82 15.13 0.45
CA LYS A 44 -3.63 15.04 -0.37
C LYS A 44 -3.84 14.59 -1.82
N PRO A 45 -4.73 13.64 -2.20
CA PRO A 45 -4.70 13.08 -3.54
C PRO A 45 -4.90 14.15 -4.61
N ASP A 46 -3.92 14.22 -5.50
CA ASP A 46 -3.91 15.07 -6.68
C ASP A 46 -5.06 14.69 -7.60
N LYS A 47 -5.34 15.58 -8.55
CA LYS A 47 -6.49 15.46 -9.43
C LYS A 47 -6.40 14.17 -10.25
N GLU A 48 -5.19 13.79 -10.65
CA GLU A 48 -4.86 12.63 -11.47
C GLU A 48 -5.18 11.32 -10.72
N ALA A 49 -4.74 11.19 -9.47
CA ALA A 49 -5.04 10.08 -8.59
C ALA A 49 -6.55 9.95 -8.35
N GLN A 50 -7.24 11.06 -8.10
CA GLN A 50 -8.69 11.05 -7.96
C GLN A 50 -9.42 10.58 -9.22
N VAL A 51 -8.99 11.03 -10.40
CA VAL A 51 -9.56 10.56 -11.68
C VAL A 51 -9.32 9.06 -11.84
N TYR A 52 -8.13 8.58 -11.53
CA TYR A 52 -7.81 7.15 -11.57
C TYR A 52 -8.72 6.35 -10.63
N TYR A 53 -8.84 6.73 -9.36
CA TYR A 53 -9.67 6.00 -8.39
C TYR A 53 -11.13 5.96 -8.83
N ARG A 54 -11.69 7.07 -9.32
CA ARG A 54 -13.07 7.09 -9.85
C ARG A 54 -13.29 6.13 -11.01
N LYS A 55 -12.26 5.90 -11.84
CA LYS A 55 -12.35 5.05 -13.03
C LYS A 55 -12.06 3.58 -12.74
N LYS A 56 -11.18 3.29 -11.80
CA LYS A 56 -10.59 1.96 -11.61
C LYS A 56 -11.03 1.24 -10.34
N LEU A 57 -11.59 1.94 -9.38
CA LEU A 57 -12.11 1.32 -8.16
C LEU A 57 -13.25 0.36 -8.49
N ASN A 58 -13.11 -0.91 -8.10
CA ASN A 58 -14.18 -1.88 -8.21
C ASN A 58 -15.22 -1.63 -7.11
N HIS A 59 -16.34 -1.02 -7.49
CA HIS A 59 -17.46 -0.75 -6.57
C HIS A 59 -18.18 -2.02 -6.09
N HIS A 60 -17.95 -3.17 -6.74
CA HIS A 60 -18.50 -4.47 -6.38
C HIS A 60 -17.44 -5.41 -5.78
N PHE A 61 -16.34 -4.86 -5.27
CA PHE A 61 -15.33 -5.64 -4.58
C PHE A 61 -15.94 -6.36 -3.35
N ASP A 62 -15.99 -7.68 -3.40
CA ASP A 62 -16.49 -8.51 -2.32
C ASP A 62 -15.44 -8.64 -1.20
N ARG A 63 -15.54 -7.73 -0.24
CA ARG A 63 -14.64 -7.63 0.92
C ARG A 63 -14.68 -8.89 1.79
N VAL A 64 -15.85 -9.53 1.91
CA VAL A 64 -16.02 -10.70 2.78
C VAL A 64 -15.39 -11.92 2.13
N ALA A 65 -15.63 -12.13 0.83
CA ALA A 65 -14.97 -13.20 0.08
C ALA A 65 -13.44 -13.05 0.09
N TYR A 66 -12.94 -11.83 -0.07
CA TYR A 66 -11.51 -11.53 0.04
C TYR A 66 -10.92 -11.91 1.40
N MET A 67 -11.59 -11.50 2.50
CA MET A 67 -11.13 -11.83 3.85
C MET A 67 -11.21 -13.33 4.15
N ASN A 68 -12.26 -14.01 3.69
CA ASN A 68 -12.37 -15.47 3.83
C ASN A 68 -11.23 -16.18 3.09
N CYS A 69 -10.91 -15.73 1.87
CA CYS A 69 -9.80 -16.29 1.12
C CYS A 69 -8.43 -16.10 1.81
N LEU A 70 -8.24 -14.98 2.50
CA LEU A 70 -7.05 -14.79 3.34
C LEU A 70 -7.05 -15.73 4.55
N LEU A 71 -8.18 -15.88 5.23
CA LEU A 71 -8.31 -16.78 6.39
C LEU A 71 -8.18 -18.27 6.01
N ASP A 72 -8.51 -18.64 4.78
CA ASP A 72 -8.27 -19.99 4.26
C ASP A 72 -6.76 -20.27 4.04
N GLN A 73 -5.97 -19.21 3.83
CA GLN A 73 -4.52 -19.30 3.56
C GLN A 73 -3.65 -19.08 4.80
N TYR A 74 -4.13 -18.27 5.75
CA TYR A 74 -3.41 -17.86 6.95
C TYR A 74 -4.25 -18.12 8.20
N SER A 75 -3.63 -18.69 9.22
CA SER A 75 -4.31 -19.01 10.49
C SER A 75 -4.82 -17.77 11.23
N PHE A 76 -4.16 -16.62 11.03
CA PHE A 76 -4.47 -15.36 11.68
C PHE A 76 -4.39 -14.22 10.68
N ILE A 77 -5.18 -13.17 10.91
CA ILE A 77 -5.06 -11.89 10.21
C ILE A 77 -5.11 -10.79 11.26
N PRO A 78 -4.19 -9.80 11.20
CA PRO A 78 -4.22 -8.65 12.09
C PRO A 78 -5.58 -7.95 12.04
N GLU A 79 -6.15 -7.67 13.20
CA GLU A 79 -7.53 -7.17 13.30
C GLU A 79 -7.67 -5.78 12.65
N GLU A 80 -6.67 -4.92 12.80
CA GLU A 80 -6.59 -3.61 12.16
C GLU A 80 -6.73 -3.71 10.64
N PHE A 81 -6.03 -4.67 10.03
CA PHE A 81 -6.11 -4.94 8.59
C PHE A 81 -7.49 -5.47 8.19
N GLY A 82 -8.02 -6.43 8.96
CA GLY A 82 -9.35 -7.00 8.71
C GLY A 82 -10.46 -5.94 8.78
N ILE A 83 -10.47 -5.11 9.82
CA ILE A 83 -11.44 -4.01 9.96
C ILE A 83 -11.25 -2.98 8.84
N TRP A 84 -10.01 -2.68 8.44
CA TRP A 84 -9.75 -1.79 7.31
C TRP A 84 -10.35 -2.34 6.02
N VAL A 85 -10.11 -3.60 5.65
CA VAL A 85 -10.70 -4.18 4.42
C VAL A 85 -12.23 -4.16 4.47
N LEU A 86 -12.82 -4.53 5.61
CA LEU A 86 -14.26 -4.68 5.75
C LEU A 86 -15.00 -3.35 5.85
N GLU A 87 -14.47 -2.38 6.59
CA GLU A 87 -15.21 -1.18 6.99
C GLU A 87 -14.66 0.13 6.39
N TRP A 88 -13.42 0.17 5.89
CA TRP A 88 -12.84 1.42 5.36
C TRP A 88 -13.61 1.97 4.15
N PRO A 89 -13.77 3.29 3.99
CA PRO A 89 -14.42 3.85 2.80
C PRO A 89 -13.57 3.61 1.54
N ALA A 90 -14.06 2.80 0.59
CA ALA A 90 -13.29 2.42 -0.62
C ALA A 90 -12.82 3.63 -1.46
N ARG A 91 -13.52 4.76 -1.37
CA ARG A 91 -13.19 5.99 -2.10
C ARG A 91 -12.01 6.75 -1.51
N LEU A 92 -11.62 6.41 -0.28
CA LEU A 92 -10.54 7.06 0.46
C LEU A 92 -9.27 6.20 0.37
N VAL A 93 -8.84 5.95 -0.86
CA VAL A 93 -7.64 5.14 -1.13
C VAL A 93 -6.40 5.90 -0.65
N VAL A 94 -5.56 5.22 0.15
CA VAL A 94 -4.28 5.75 0.63
C VAL A 94 -3.20 5.33 -0.36
N ASN A 95 -2.61 6.27 -1.11
CA ASN A 95 -1.49 6.02 -2.03
C ASN A 95 -1.67 4.86 -3.04
N GLY A 96 -2.89 4.56 -3.46
CA GLY A 96 -3.16 3.41 -4.34
C GLY A 96 -3.27 2.06 -3.63
N ILE A 97 -3.13 2.03 -2.30
CA ILE A 97 -3.25 0.83 -1.45
C ILE A 97 -4.73 0.58 -1.17
N TRP A 98 -5.32 -0.31 -1.94
CA TRP A 98 -6.68 -0.84 -1.72
C TRP A 98 -6.85 -2.16 -2.49
N PRO A 99 -7.38 -3.24 -1.89
CA PRO A 99 -7.53 -4.53 -2.58
C PRO A 99 -8.58 -4.48 -3.70
N GLY A 100 -9.57 -3.58 -3.61
CA GLY A 100 -10.57 -3.38 -4.68
C GLY A 100 -10.09 -2.51 -5.86
N LEU A 101 -8.80 -2.19 -5.93
CA LEU A 101 -8.17 -1.63 -7.14
C LEU A 101 -7.70 -2.77 -8.05
N PRO A 102 -7.43 -2.52 -9.34
CA PRO A 102 -6.86 -3.54 -10.20
C PRO A 102 -5.40 -3.81 -9.86
N PHE A 103 -4.94 -5.04 -10.09
CA PHE A 103 -3.52 -5.38 -10.02
C PHE A 103 -2.78 -4.74 -11.21
N THR A 104 -2.29 -3.52 -11.00
CA THR A 104 -1.61 -2.72 -12.02
C THR A 104 -0.27 -2.26 -11.52
N ARG A 105 0.67 -2.13 -12.44
CA ARG A 105 1.90 -1.38 -12.19
C ARG A 105 1.66 0.11 -12.39
N CYS A 106 1.86 0.88 -11.32
CA CYS A 106 1.75 2.32 -11.27
C CYS A 106 3.10 2.98 -11.53
N TYR A 107 3.15 3.95 -12.45
CA TYR A 107 4.37 4.73 -12.77
C TYR A 107 4.35 6.17 -12.22
N LEU A 108 3.59 6.42 -11.15
CA LEU A 108 3.53 7.71 -10.45
C LEU A 108 4.10 7.54 -9.04
N ASP A 109 4.90 8.47 -8.53
CA ASP A 109 5.55 8.37 -7.23
C ASP A 109 4.93 9.35 -6.22
N THR A 110 4.38 8.83 -5.12
CA THR A 110 3.83 9.58 -3.98
C THR A 110 4.85 10.38 -3.20
N THR A 111 6.11 9.96 -3.21
CA THR A 111 7.13 10.47 -2.31
C THR A 111 7.67 11.80 -2.82
N ALA A 112 7.82 11.87 -4.15
CA ALA A 112 7.98 13.10 -4.91
C ALA A 112 6.83 14.10 -4.68
N THR A 113 5.64 13.63 -4.28
CA THR A 113 4.45 14.46 -4.09
C THR A 113 4.06 14.63 -2.61
N GLY A 114 4.90 14.19 -1.66
CA GLY A 114 4.61 14.32 -0.23
C GLY A 114 3.32 13.61 0.22
N GLY A 115 3.01 12.46 -0.39
CA GLY A 115 1.79 11.67 -0.11
C GLY A 115 0.55 12.11 -0.89
N SER A 116 0.70 13.01 -1.87
CA SER A 116 -0.42 13.51 -2.69
C SER A 116 -0.75 12.70 -3.92
N SER A 117 -0.09 11.58 -4.21
CA SER A 117 -0.35 10.85 -5.45
C SER A 117 -0.60 9.36 -5.21
N ARG A 118 -0.48 8.56 -6.26
CA ARG A 118 -0.44 7.09 -6.17
C ARG A 118 1.00 6.63 -5.98
N LYS A 119 1.21 5.55 -5.20
CA LYS A 119 2.54 4.98 -4.98
C LYS A 119 3.03 4.36 -6.28
N TYR A 120 4.34 4.46 -6.52
CA TYR A 120 4.99 3.81 -7.66
C TYR A 120 5.12 2.31 -7.37
N GLY A 121 4.92 1.46 -8.37
CA GLY A 121 5.14 0.01 -8.22
C GLY A 121 3.86 -0.81 -8.32
N PHE A 122 3.80 -1.91 -7.58
CA PHE A 122 2.81 -2.97 -7.72
C PHE A 122 1.95 -3.09 -6.47
N ASN A 123 0.62 -3.03 -6.65
CA ASN A 123 -0.35 -3.22 -5.57
C ASN A 123 -0.63 -4.71 -5.34
N PHE A 124 0.24 -5.43 -4.64
CA PHE A 124 0.12 -6.88 -4.46
C PHE A 124 -1.15 -7.30 -3.69
N ILE A 125 -1.67 -6.46 -2.79
CA ILE A 125 -2.97 -6.74 -2.12
C ILE A 125 -4.17 -6.75 -3.08
N ALA A 126 -4.04 -6.19 -4.29
CA ALA A 126 -5.06 -6.22 -5.32
C ALA A 126 -4.98 -7.48 -6.22
N ASN A 127 -4.06 -8.41 -5.92
CA ASN A 127 -4.09 -9.73 -6.53
C ASN A 127 -5.30 -10.52 -6.00
N HIS A 128 -6.04 -11.18 -6.89
CA HIS A 128 -7.28 -11.88 -6.56
C HIS A 128 -7.23 -13.33 -7.07
N PRO A 129 -7.14 -14.33 -6.16
CA PRO A 129 -6.93 -14.19 -4.72
C PRO A 129 -5.51 -13.69 -4.37
N PRO A 130 -5.31 -13.09 -3.18
CA PRO A 130 -3.96 -12.86 -2.65
C PRO A 130 -3.22 -14.18 -2.55
N GLU A 131 -1.91 -14.17 -2.80
CA GLU A 131 -1.10 -15.37 -2.74
C GLU A 131 -0.43 -15.51 -1.38
N ARG A 132 -0.39 -16.74 -0.88
CA ARG A 132 0.32 -17.07 0.34
C ARG A 132 1.82 -16.90 0.10
N GLU A 133 2.39 -15.97 0.83
CA GLU A 133 3.83 -15.72 0.81
C GLU A 133 4.43 -15.77 2.22
N SER A 134 5.76 -15.77 2.27
CA SER A 134 6.53 -15.77 3.51
C SER A 134 7.83 -15.01 3.30
N ILE A 135 8.34 -14.41 4.37
CA ILE A 135 9.58 -13.64 4.36
C ILE A 135 10.53 -14.15 5.44
N GLN A 136 11.81 -13.85 5.28
CA GLN A 136 12.81 -14.05 6.33
C GLN A 136 13.04 -12.74 7.06
N LEU A 137 12.51 -12.60 8.28
CA LEU A 137 12.65 -11.38 9.06
C LEU A 137 14.07 -11.16 9.60
N ASN A 138 14.81 -12.25 9.85
CA ASN A 138 16.20 -12.18 10.31
C ASN A 138 17.02 -13.34 9.71
N PRO A 139 17.45 -13.21 8.44
CA PRO A 139 18.14 -14.28 7.74
C PRO A 139 19.49 -14.63 8.39
N GLU A 140 20.15 -13.67 9.06
CA GLU A 140 21.45 -13.91 9.71
C GLU A 140 21.34 -14.74 10.98
N ARG A 141 20.34 -14.46 11.83
CA ARG A 141 20.14 -15.21 13.08
C ARG A 141 19.39 -16.51 12.85
N GLN A 142 18.48 -16.56 11.87
CA GLN A 142 17.58 -17.70 11.64
C GLN A 142 17.33 -17.92 10.14
N PRO A 143 18.30 -18.47 9.39
CA PRO A 143 18.25 -18.59 7.93
C PRO A 143 17.14 -19.51 7.40
N ASP A 144 16.60 -20.40 8.25
CA ASP A 144 15.53 -21.33 7.86
C ASP A 144 14.15 -20.91 8.39
N ASN A 145 14.07 -19.78 9.10
CA ASN A 145 12.81 -19.32 9.69
C ASN A 145 12.04 -18.39 8.74
N TRP A 146 11.09 -18.97 8.02
CA TRP A 146 10.18 -18.24 7.14
C TRP A 146 8.91 -17.86 7.89
N THR A 147 8.63 -16.56 7.97
CA THR A 147 7.46 -16.02 8.65
C THR A 147 6.33 -15.77 7.64
N PRO A 148 5.15 -16.40 7.81
CA PRO A 148 3.96 -16.10 7.02
C PRO A 148 3.66 -14.60 6.97
N SER A 149 3.58 -14.05 5.76
CA SER A 149 3.37 -12.63 5.53
C SER A 149 2.54 -12.39 4.28
N LEU A 150 1.80 -11.28 4.27
CA LEU A 150 1.03 -10.82 3.13
C LEU A 150 1.84 -9.76 2.38
N HIS A 151 2.11 -9.99 1.10
CA HIS A 151 2.79 -9.02 0.26
C HIS A 151 1.85 -7.84 -0.03
N ILE A 152 2.23 -6.65 0.42
CA ILE A 152 1.41 -5.45 0.30
C ILE A 152 1.71 -4.71 -0.99
N TRP A 153 2.99 -4.38 -1.18
CA TRP A 153 3.43 -3.49 -2.25
C TRP A 153 4.89 -3.69 -2.59
N ASP A 154 5.20 -3.81 -3.88
CA ASP A 154 6.58 -3.83 -4.40
C ASP A 154 6.84 -2.51 -5.11
N THR A 155 7.93 -1.85 -4.73
CA THR A 155 8.41 -0.65 -5.39
C THR A 155 9.71 -0.97 -6.12
N THR A 156 9.67 -1.60 -7.29
CA THR A 156 10.88 -1.85 -8.08
C THR A 156 10.97 -0.88 -9.26
N TRP A 157 11.87 0.10 -9.15
CA TRP A 157 12.16 1.07 -10.21
C TRP A 157 12.85 0.39 -11.40
N VAL A 158 12.07 0.08 -12.44
CA VAL A 158 12.63 -0.48 -13.69
C VAL A 158 12.94 0.65 -14.66
N ARG A 159 14.14 0.62 -15.26
CA ARG A 159 14.44 1.43 -16.45
C ARG A 159 13.56 0.97 -17.60
N LEU A 160 12.51 1.74 -17.90
CA LEU A 160 11.70 1.49 -19.07
C LEU A 160 12.49 1.91 -20.31
N GLN A 161 12.91 0.93 -21.11
CA GLN A 161 13.38 1.18 -22.47
C GLN A 161 12.17 1.14 -23.40
N PHE A 162 11.58 2.31 -23.69
CA PHE A 162 10.56 2.40 -24.73
C PHE A 162 11.23 2.50 -26.11
N PRO A 163 10.89 1.65 -27.10
CA PRO A 163 11.65 1.60 -28.35
C PRO A 163 11.46 2.79 -29.29
N TRP A 164 10.48 3.67 -29.06
CA TRP A 164 10.07 4.70 -30.05
C TRP A 164 10.15 6.17 -29.62
N ARG A 165 10.58 6.50 -28.38
CA ARG A 165 11.00 7.87 -28.03
C ARG A 165 12.05 7.82 -26.92
N LEU A 166 13.30 8.14 -27.28
CA LEU A 166 14.35 8.53 -26.35
C LEU A 166 14.00 9.90 -25.75
N TYR A 167 12.97 9.97 -24.90
CA TYR A 167 13.11 10.92 -23.81
C TYR A 167 14.02 10.22 -22.82
N PRO A 168 15.26 10.70 -22.60
CA PRO A 168 16.00 10.32 -21.41
C PRO A 168 15.23 10.97 -20.27
N VAL A 169 14.13 10.37 -19.84
CA VAL A 169 13.57 10.79 -18.58
C VAL A 169 14.46 10.17 -17.52
N GLN A 170 15.56 10.88 -17.25
CA GLN A 170 16.37 10.66 -16.07
C GLN A 170 15.49 11.05 -14.89
N TYR A 171 14.68 10.09 -14.45
CA TYR A 171 13.91 10.14 -13.21
C TYR A 171 14.81 9.94 -12.02
N ARG A 172 15.81 10.81 -11.90
CA ARG A 172 16.69 10.85 -10.75
C ARG A 172 16.63 12.28 -10.25
N GLY A 173 15.98 12.47 -9.11
CA GLY A 173 16.28 13.64 -8.30
C GLY A 173 17.76 13.64 -7.92
N LEU A 174 18.14 14.55 -7.03
CA LEU A 174 19.50 14.57 -6.47
C LEU A 174 19.83 13.29 -5.69
N ASP A 175 18.81 12.54 -5.28
CA ASP A 175 18.89 11.19 -4.72
C ASP A 175 19.17 10.18 -5.85
N HIS A 176 20.41 10.15 -6.34
CA HIS A 176 20.87 9.21 -7.36
C HIS A 176 20.92 7.75 -6.88
N ASP A 177 20.77 7.52 -5.57
CA ASP A 177 20.74 6.20 -4.98
C ASP A 177 19.31 5.62 -5.09
N VAL A 178 19.09 4.92 -6.20
CA VAL A 178 17.80 4.30 -6.61
C VAL A 178 17.25 3.36 -5.53
N THR A 179 18.13 2.90 -4.63
CA THR A 179 17.83 1.93 -3.56
C THR A 179 16.90 2.48 -2.48
N LEU A 180 16.87 3.79 -2.23
CA LEU A 180 16.13 4.35 -1.08
C LEU A 180 14.61 4.14 -1.18
N TRP A 181 14.10 4.08 -2.41
CA TRP A 181 12.69 3.88 -2.69
C TRP A 181 12.37 2.48 -3.17
N ASN A 182 13.41 1.69 -3.50
CA ASN A 182 13.21 0.31 -3.90
C ASN A 182 12.92 -0.53 -2.66
N CYS A 183 11.64 -0.87 -2.45
CA CYS A 183 11.28 -1.70 -1.32
C CYS A 183 10.06 -2.58 -1.56
N ASP A 184 10.13 -3.77 -0.97
CA ASP A 184 9.00 -4.68 -0.82
C ASP A 184 8.38 -4.46 0.56
N THR A 185 7.08 -4.24 0.59
CA THR A 185 6.30 -3.99 1.80
C THR A 185 5.46 -5.21 2.12
N TRP A 186 5.55 -5.68 3.36
CA TRP A 186 4.91 -6.90 3.84
C TRP A 186 4.15 -6.64 5.13
N LEU A 187 3.00 -7.28 5.30
CA LEU A 187 2.28 -7.35 6.57
C LEU A 187 2.52 -8.73 7.19
N VAL A 188 3.08 -8.77 8.39
CA VAL A 188 3.30 -10.04 9.10
C VAL A 188 1.98 -10.54 9.68
N VAL A 189 1.58 -11.74 9.27
CA VAL A 189 0.30 -12.36 9.66
C VAL A 189 0.49 -13.61 10.52
N ASP A 190 1.73 -13.95 10.85
CA ASP A 190 2.07 -15.03 11.76
C ASP A 190 1.76 -14.65 13.21
N GLY A 191 0.69 -15.23 13.78
CA GLY A 191 0.25 -14.97 15.15
C GLY A 191 1.21 -15.43 16.25
N GLU A 192 2.20 -16.26 15.93
CA GLU A 192 3.24 -16.69 16.86
C GLU A 192 4.48 -15.77 16.82
N SER A 193 4.58 -14.92 15.80
CA SER A 193 5.69 -13.99 15.63
C SER A 193 5.55 -12.77 16.53
N SER A 194 6.67 -12.29 17.09
CA SER A 194 6.72 -10.98 17.77
C SER A 194 6.39 -9.81 16.85
N TYR A 195 6.42 -10.04 15.53
CA TYR A 195 6.11 -9.06 14.50
C TYR A 195 4.65 -9.11 14.04
N PHE A 196 3.79 -9.95 14.64
CA PHE A 196 2.38 -10.06 14.24
C PHE A 196 1.70 -8.68 14.16
N GLY A 197 1.05 -8.39 13.04
CA GLY A 197 0.37 -7.11 12.81
C GLY A 197 1.27 -5.95 12.42
N LYS A 198 2.59 -6.17 12.32
CA LYS A 198 3.55 -5.15 11.90
C LYS A 198 3.74 -5.14 10.38
N VAL A 199 3.99 -3.95 9.85
CA VAL A 199 4.32 -3.76 8.43
C VAL A 199 5.83 -3.58 8.29
N VAL A 200 6.47 -4.52 7.61
CA VAL A 200 7.93 -4.54 7.38
C VAL A 200 8.24 -4.14 5.94
N GLN A 201 9.36 -3.44 5.75
CA GLN A 201 9.84 -3.04 4.44
C GLN A 201 11.25 -3.57 4.24
N PHE A 202 11.48 -4.26 3.12
CA PHE A 202 12.79 -4.76 2.70
C PHE A 202 13.30 -3.93 1.55
N CYS A 203 14.58 -3.61 1.59
CA CYS A 203 15.28 -2.86 0.57
C CYS A 203 15.69 -3.84 -0.57
N GLU A 204 16.10 -3.32 -1.74
CA GLU A 204 16.41 -4.15 -2.93
C GLU A 204 17.46 -5.25 -2.70
N ASP A 205 18.36 -5.04 -1.75
CA ASP A 205 19.39 -6.02 -1.34
C ASP A 205 18.83 -7.15 -0.47
N GLY A 206 17.52 -7.16 -0.20
CA GLY A 206 16.85 -8.10 0.68
C GLY A 206 17.08 -7.82 2.16
N SER A 207 17.80 -6.75 2.50
CA SER A 207 17.96 -6.35 3.91
C SER A 207 16.65 -5.72 4.41
N PRO A 208 16.23 -6.01 5.65
CA PRO A 208 15.22 -5.21 6.30
C PRO A 208 15.70 -3.77 6.30
N CYS A 209 14.84 -2.83 5.96
CA CYS A 209 15.26 -1.43 5.94
C CYS A 209 15.43 -0.81 7.36
N LEU A 210 15.43 -1.65 8.40
CA LEU A 210 15.56 -1.31 9.81
C LEU A 210 16.90 -1.82 10.33
N GLU A 211 17.41 -1.20 11.39
CA GLU A 211 18.68 -1.65 11.98
C GLU A 211 18.46 -2.96 12.75
N GLU A 212 19.51 -3.78 12.88
CA GLU A 212 19.45 -5.14 13.46
C GLU A 212 18.92 -5.19 14.91
N ASP A 213 18.91 -4.05 15.60
CA ASP A 213 18.45 -3.89 16.98
C ASP A 213 17.03 -3.28 17.09
N ASP A 214 16.36 -3.05 15.96
CA ASP A 214 14.97 -2.55 15.98
C ASP A 214 14.02 -3.60 16.57
N VAL A 215 13.47 -3.26 17.74
CA VAL A 215 12.49 -4.08 18.44
C VAL A 215 11.18 -4.03 17.66
N ALA A 216 10.43 -5.14 17.59
CA ALA A 216 9.14 -5.20 16.90
C ALA A 216 8.15 -4.08 17.29
N ASP A 217 8.32 -3.47 18.47
CA ASP A 217 7.54 -2.33 18.94
C ASP A 217 7.80 -1.02 18.17
N THR A 218 8.95 -0.85 17.50
CA THR A 218 9.28 0.34 16.70
C THR A 218 8.64 0.30 15.31
N LEU A 219 8.25 -0.89 14.86
CA LEU A 219 7.56 -1.08 13.60
C LEU A 219 6.12 -0.57 13.65
N PRO A 220 5.65 0.09 12.58
CA PRO A 220 4.26 0.52 12.50
C PRO A 220 3.33 -0.67 12.42
N ASP A 221 2.17 -0.58 13.07
CA ASP A 221 1.05 -1.43 12.75
C ASP A 221 0.43 -1.04 11.39
N TRP A 222 -0.62 -1.75 10.98
CA TRP A 222 -1.29 -1.46 9.71
C TRP A 222 -1.82 -0.02 9.59
N ILE A 223 -2.39 0.55 10.66
CA ILE A 223 -3.00 1.88 10.62
C ILE A 223 -1.92 2.96 10.64
N ASP A 224 -0.90 2.79 11.48
CA ASP A 224 0.27 3.66 11.51
C ASP A 224 0.99 3.66 10.16
N TYR A 225 1.12 2.49 9.53
CA TYR A 225 1.67 2.39 8.17
C TYR A 225 0.84 3.19 7.16
N LEU A 226 -0.48 3.03 7.13
CA LEU A 226 -1.35 3.81 6.25
C LEU A 226 -1.23 5.32 6.50
N LYS A 227 -1.10 5.73 7.76
CA LYS A 227 -0.86 7.13 8.12
C LYS A 227 0.48 7.64 7.57
N LEU A 228 1.56 6.89 7.76
CA LEU A 228 2.89 7.22 7.21
C LEU A 228 2.84 7.34 5.68
N GLN A 229 2.14 6.43 5.01
CA GLN A 229 1.95 6.49 3.56
C GLN A 229 1.19 7.76 3.17
N TRP A 230 0.06 8.06 3.82
CA TRP A 230 -0.67 9.30 3.59
C TRP A 230 0.21 10.53 3.82
N ASP A 231 1.02 10.52 4.87
CA ASP A 231 1.90 11.62 5.22
C ASP A 231 3.08 11.77 4.23
N GLY A 232 3.26 10.82 3.32
CA GLY A 232 4.33 10.82 2.33
C GLY A 232 5.68 10.45 2.94
N THR A 233 5.67 9.85 4.13
CA THR A 233 6.88 9.39 4.80
C THR A 233 7.48 8.25 4.01
N ALA A 234 8.79 8.33 3.77
CA ALA A 234 9.49 7.32 3.02
C ALA A 234 9.48 5.97 3.72
N PRO A 235 9.69 4.89 2.96
CA PRO A 235 10.15 3.65 3.54
C PRO A 235 11.32 3.90 4.49
N CYS A 236 11.38 3.13 5.58
CA CYS A 236 12.41 3.24 6.62
C CYS A 236 12.62 4.67 7.18
N GLN A 237 11.60 5.52 7.09
CA GLN A 237 11.59 6.89 7.62
C GLN A 237 12.75 7.77 7.11
N LYS A 238 13.37 7.40 5.98
CA LYS A 238 14.47 8.18 5.42
C LYS A 238 13.93 9.47 4.81
N GLU A 239 14.57 10.61 5.11
CA GLU A 239 14.16 11.88 4.50
C GLU A 239 14.53 11.91 3.00
N SER A 240 13.54 12.18 2.15
CA SER A 240 13.80 12.51 0.75
C SER A 240 14.49 13.87 0.64
N ARG A 241 15.51 14.01 -0.21
CA ARG A 241 16.10 15.33 -0.54
C ARG A 241 15.40 16.00 -1.73
N GLY A 242 14.27 15.44 -2.15
CA GLY A 242 13.48 15.90 -3.28
C GLY A 242 13.61 14.98 -4.49
N THR A 243 12.47 14.44 -4.92
CA THR A 243 12.33 13.65 -6.15
C THR A 243 11.60 14.47 -7.22
N ILE A 244 12.06 14.39 -8.46
CA ILE A 244 11.36 15.02 -9.59
C ILE A 244 10.16 14.14 -9.97
N ILE A 245 8.95 14.69 -9.81
CA ILE A 245 7.70 13.99 -10.14
C ILE A 245 7.62 13.78 -11.66
N PRO A 246 7.30 12.57 -12.14
CA PRO A 246 7.02 12.37 -13.55
C PRO A 246 5.82 13.19 -14.02
N CYS A 247 5.96 13.85 -15.17
CA CYS A 247 4.87 14.56 -15.83
C CYS A 247 3.91 13.64 -16.60
N PHE A 248 4.04 12.31 -16.47
CA PHE A 248 3.11 11.36 -17.04
C PHE A 248 2.70 10.30 -16.01
N THR A 249 1.49 9.79 -16.14
CA THR A 249 0.99 8.63 -15.41
C THR A 249 0.77 7.50 -16.40
N LEU A 250 1.27 6.31 -16.08
CA LEU A 250 1.03 5.10 -16.86
C LEU A 250 0.55 3.99 -15.92
N ASP A 251 -0.45 3.25 -16.38
CA ASP A 251 -1.01 2.08 -15.71
C ASP A 251 -0.90 0.89 -16.63
N LEU A 252 -0.10 -0.08 -16.22
CA LEU A 252 0.02 -1.35 -16.95
C LEU A 252 -0.76 -2.42 -16.20
N PRO A 253 -1.92 -2.87 -16.72
CA PRO A 253 -2.59 -4.03 -16.17
C PRO A 253 -1.67 -5.25 -16.33
N LEU A 254 -1.61 -6.03 -15.26
CA LEU A 254 -0.80 -7.24 -15.20
C LEU A 254 -1.73 -8.44 -15.28
N ILE A 255 -1.34 -9.40 -16.11
CA ILE A 255 -2.02 -10.68 -16.20
C ILE A 255 -0.99 -11.75 -15.83
N LYS A 256 -1.45 -12.69 -15.00
CA LYS A 256 -0.70 -13.90 -14.69
C LYS A 256 -0.72 -14.81 -15.92
N VAL A 257 0.44 -15.11 -16.49
CA VAL A 257 0.52 -16.04 -17.63
C VAL A 257 0.74 -17.45 -17.08
N PRO A 258 -0.22 -18.37 -17.25
CA PRO A 258 -0.02 -19.76 -16.84
C PRO A 258 1.02 -20.42 -17.76
N GLY A 259 2.19 -20.77 -17.23
CA GLY A 259 3.16 -21.64 -17.91
C GLY A 259 4.63 -21.21 -17.79
N GLY A 260 5.39 -21.94 -16.96
CA GLY A 260 6.84 -21.85 -16.83
C GLY A 260 7.27 -22.03 -15.37
N ASP A 261 8.36 -22.76 -15.11
CA ASP A 261 9.00 -22.84 -13.80
C ASP A 261 9.40 -21.41 -13.37
N GLY A 262 8.54 -20.77 -12.58
CA GLY A 262 8.58 -19.33 -12.29
C GLY A 262 7.43 -18.61 -13.00
N GLU A 263 6.39 -18.28 -12.22
CA GLU A 263 5.26 -17.48 -12.69
C GLU A 263 5.78 -16.12 -13.20
N ARG A 264 5.59 -15.85 -14.49
CA ARG A 264 5.95 -14.56 -15.08
C ARG A 264 4.70 -13.71 -15.23
N MET A 265 4.70 -12.56 -14.57
CA MET A 265 3.72 -11.50 -14.81
C MET A 265 4.02 -10.84 -16.15
N VAL A 266 3.04 -10.79 -17.04
CA VAL A 266 3.18 -10.13 -18.35
C VAL A 266 2.23 -8.94 -18.40
N VAL A 267 2.73 -7.82 -18.92
CA VAL A 267 1.90 -6.66 -19.24
C VAL A 267 0.93 -7.05 -20.34
N GLU A 268 -0.37 -6.95 -20.09
CA GLU A 268 -1.38 -7.16 -21.13
C GLU A 268 -1.09 -6.18 -22.27
N ARG A 269 -0.97 -6.68 -23.52
CA ARG A 269 -0.66 -5.83 -24.68
C ARG A 269 -1.64 -4.66 -24.73
N LEU A 270 -1.14 -3.46 -24.45
CA LEU A 270 -1.93 -2.24 -24.50
C LEU A 270 -2.55 -2.05 -25.89
N GLY A 271 -3.88 -2.00 -25.96
CA GLY A 271 -4.57 -1.28 -27.03
C GLY A 271 -4.36 0.22 -26.78
N TRP A 272 -3.33 0.81 -27.37
CA TRP A 272 -2.98 2.21 -27.15
C TRP A 272 -4.06 3.14 -27.75
N SER A 273 -4.71 3.94 -26.90
CA SER A 273 -5.41 5.16 -27.32
C SER A 273 -4.60 6.35 -26.83
N CYS A 274 -3.84 6.97 -27.74
CA CYS A 274 -3.15 8.22 -27.45
C CYS A 274 -4.17 9.34 -27.42
N TYR A 275 -4.37 9.98 -26.27
CA TYR A 275 -4.96 11.30 -26.22
C TYR A 275 -3.84 12.31 -26.52
N SER A 276 -3.91 12.93 -27.69
CA SER A 276 -3.16 14.14 -27.99
C SER A 276 -3.84 15.30 -27.25
N PHE A 277 -3.09 15.99 -26.39
CA PHE A 277 -3.44 17.35 -25.95
C PHE A 277 -2.99 18.35 -27.01
#